data_AF-A0A1H7Y366-F1
#
_entry.id   AF-A0A1H7Y366-F1
#
_cell.length_a   1.000
_cell.length_b   1.000
_cell.length_c   1.000
_cell.angle_alpha   90.00
_cell.angle_beta   90.00
_cell.angle_gamma   90.00
#
_symmetry.space_group_name_H-M   'P 1'
#
loop_
_entity.id
_entity.type
_entity.pdbx_description
1 polymer ?
#
loop_
_entity_poly.entity_id
_entity_poly.type
_entity_poly.pdbx_seq_one_letter_code
_entity_poly.pdbx_strand_id
1 'polypeptide(L)'
;MEITIKRGAGLAGAVTASLLALLTAVPAQAAETTAASQARAGATTVASQAGSGATAAASRARTDDASLELPVPTGSQPVGTVSLHLVDRGRPDPWVPTEKARELMVSLWYPAAKGGGATAPYMTDAEAKALLEGQKITGVPSEAVSGTRTHAVSGARPAGRRGTLPLVVLSPGFTMSRTSLTALAEELASRGYVVAGIDHVHESYGTTLPGGRFARCVACKELEADPMTGGAKVVRGRQADVSFVLDRLLGRHPVWKGARLIDPSRVGMAGHS
;
A
#
# COMPACT_ATOMS: atom_id res chain seq x y z
N MET A 1 -0.48 -8.87 -1.43
CA MET A 1 0.97 -8.83 -1.17
C MET A 1 1.14 -8.71 0.33
N GLU A 2 1.78 -9.67 1.00
CA GLU A 2 1.95 -9.62 2.46
C GLU A 2 3.06 -8.66 2.89
N ILE A 3 2.91 -8.10 4.09
CA ILE A 3 3.96 -7.33 4.78
C ILE A 3 4.67 -8.30 5.73
N THR A 4 5.87 -8.75 5.37
CA THR A 4 6.63 -9.74 6.14
C THR A 4 7.38 -9.10 7.31
N ILE A 5 6.85 -9.23 8.53
CA ILE A 5 7.58 -8.87 9.75
C ILE A 5 8.68 -9.91 10.01
N LYS A 6 9.94 -9.54 9.79
CA LYS A 6 11.10 -10.43 10.06
C LYS A 6 11.38 -10.54 11.56
N ARG A 7 11.58 -11.77 12.03
CA ARG A 7 12.31 -12.08 13.27
C ARG A 7 13.60 -12.84 12.94
N GLY A 8 14.62 -12.70 13.79
CA GLY A 8 15.98 -13.12 13.47
C GLY A 8 16.27 -14.63 13.66
N ALA A 9 16.94 -15.19 12.66
CA ALA A 9 17.83 -16.37 12.69
C ALA A 9 17.29 -17.74 13.22
N GLY A 10 17.24 -18.72 12.31
CA GLY A 10 17.13 -20.16 12.58
C GLY A 10 17.41 -20.94 11.30
N LEU A 11 18.04 -22.12 11.38
CA LEU A 11 18.46 -22.92 10.21
C LEU A 11 17.47 -24.05 9.85
N ALA A 12 17.58 -24.48 8.59
CA ALA A 12 17.17 -25.78 8.03
C ALA A 12 15.67 -26.03 7.78
N GLY A 13 15.42 -26.95 6.84
CA GLY A 13 14.08 -27.42 6.46
C GLY A 13 13.65 -26.97 5.05
N ALA A 14 13.78 -27.86 4.07
CA ALA A 14 13.00 -27.81 2.84
C ALA A 14 11.82 -28.79 2.97
N VAL A 15 10.70 -28.55 2.26
CA VAL A 15 9.86 -29.56 1.58
C VAL A 15 8.67 -28.88 0.86
N THR A 16 8.06 -29.63 -0.06
CA THR A 16 7.09 -29.27 -1.10
C THR A 16 5.77 -28.64 -0.65
N ALA A 17 5.11 -27.97 -1.61
CA ALA A 17 3.73 -27.50 -1.53
C ALA A 17 2.70 -28.63 -1.39
N SER A 18 1.48 -28.27 -0.96
CA SER A 18 0.24 -28.89 -1.43
C SER A 18 -0.95 -27.93 -1.30
N LEU A 19 -1.96 -28.17 -2.14
CA LEU A 19 -3.18 -27.38 -2.27
C LEU A 19 -4.34 -28.15 -1.61
N LEU A 20 -5.14 -27.51 -0.75
CA LEU A 20 -6.57 -27.86 -0.64
C LEU A 20 -7.37 -26.73 0.00
N ALA A 21 -8.60 -26.55 -0.47
CA ALA A 21 -9.62 -25.72 0.15
C ALA A 21 -10.84 -26.58 0.46
N LEU A 22 -11.57 -26.28 1.53
CA LEU A 22 -12.90 -26.80 1.79
C LEU A 22 -13.66 -25.88 2.76
N LEU A 23 -14.88 -25.51 2.38
CA LEU A 23 -15.83 -24.82 3.25
C LEU A 23 -16.68 -25.85 3.98
N THR A 24 -17.01 -25.59 5.24
CA THR A 24 -18.33 -25.84 5.85
C THR A 24 -18.57 -24.82 6.95
N ALA A 25 -19.83 -24.63 7.36
CA ALA A 25 -20.24 -23.66 8.37
C ALA A 25 -21.25 -24.30 9.35
N VAL A 26 -21.25 -23.81 10.62
CA VAL A 26 -22.43 -23.37 11.45
C VAL A 26 -23.65 -24.32 11.52
N PRO A 27 -24.27 -24.63 12.71
CA PRO A 27 -24.47 -23.75 13.88
C PRO A 27 -24.41 -24.32 15.33
N ALA A 28 -24.15 -23.41 16.30
CA ALA A 28 -24.88 -23.05 17.55
C ALA A 28 -25.40 -24.06 18.64
N GLN A 29 -25.73 -23.45 19.80
CA GLN A 29 -26.56 -23.88 20.97
C GLN A 29 -25.94 -24.84 22.02
N ALA A 30 -26.34 -24.88 23.31
CA ALA A 30 -26.94 -23.89 24.26
C ALA A 30 -27.04 -24.52 25.70
N ALA A 31 -27.36 -23.72 26.74
CA ALA A 31 -27.66 -24.10 28.16
C ALA A 31 -26.47 -24.69 28.99
N GLU A 32 -26.21 -24.37 30.28
CA GLU A 32 -27.02 -24.27 31.54
C GLU A 32 -27.40 -25.65 32.13
N THR A 33 -27.26 -26.00 33.42
CA THR A 33 -26.71 -25.36 34.66
C THR A 33 -26.01 -26.45 35.53
N THR A 34 -25.67 -26.43 36.84
CA THR A 34 -25.97 -25.69 38.10
C THR A 34 -24.77 -25.90 39.08
N ALA A 35 -24.40 -25.02 40.04
CA ALA A 35 -24.91 -24.84 41.42
C ALA A 35 -24.91 -26.12 42.33
N ALA A 36 -24.61 -26.09 43.64
CA ALA A 36 -24.36 -24.96 44.57
C ALA A 36 -23.62 -25.40 45.88
N SER A 37 -23.45 -24.44 46.83
CA SER A 37 -23.30 -24.65 48.30
C SER A 37 -21.98 -25.28 48.81
N GLN A 38 -21.34 -24.89 49.93
CA GLN A 38 -21.46 -23.86 50.99
C GLN A 38 -20.13 -23.86 51.79
N ALA A 39 -19.85 -23.07 52.85
CA ALA A 39 -20.06 -21.64 53.17
C ALA A 39 -19.51 -21.36 54.61
N ARG A 40 -19.33 -20.08 54.98
CA ARG A 40 -18.84 -19.57 56.29
C ARG A 40 -17.35 -19.86 56.61
N ALA A 41 -16.70 -19.18 57.57
CA ALA A 41 -16.68 -17.75 57.97
C ALA A 41 -15.61 -17.57 59.08
N GLY A 42 -14.81 -16.50 59.07
CA GLY A 42 -13.93 -16.18 60.21
C GLY A 42 -12.90 -15.06 59.95
N ALA A 43 -12.86 -14.06 60.83
CA ALA A 43 -11.72 -13.15 61.04
C ALA A 43 -10.76 -13.81 62.08
N THR A 44 -9.53 -13.35 62.37
CA THR A 44 -9.02 -11.97 62.41
C THR A 44 -7.48 -11.95 62.25
N THR A 45 -6.86 -10.76 62.15
CA THR A 45 -5.40 -10.49 62.11
C THR A 45 -4.70 -10.87 63.44
N VAL A 46 -3.36 -11.00 63.57
CA VAL A 46 -2.28 -9.98 63.41
C VAL A 46 -0.86 -10.60 63.36
N ALA A 47 0.09 -9.89 62.70
CA ALA A 47 1.57 -9.91 62.83
C ALA A 47 2.48 -11.00 62.20
N SER A 48 3.26 -10.54 61.20
CA SER A 48 4.74 -10.50 61.15
C SER A 48 5.58 -11.80 61.16
N GLN A 49 6.32 -12.03 60.06
CA GLN A 49 7.76 -11.71 59.99
C GLN A 49 8.25 -11.56 58.53
N ALA A 50 9.47 -11.06 58.34
CA ALA A 50 10.03 -10.70 57.03
C ALA A 50 10.97 -11.77 56.45
N GLY A 51 11.06 -11.86 55.12
CA GLY A 51 11.96 -12.80 54.43
C GLY A 51 12.14 -12.53 52.94
N SER A 52 13.20 -11.77 52.60
CA SER A 52 13.91 -11.76 51.30
C SER A 52 13.11 -12.06 50.02
N GLY A 53 12.14 -11.20 49.69
CA GLY A 53 11.58 -11.17 48.34
C GLY A 53 12.63 -10.68 47.34
N ALA A 54 13.15 -11.58 46.51
CA ALA A 54 14.12 -11.22 45.47
C ALA A 54 13.54 -10.15 44.53
N THR A 55 14.34 -9.15 44.18
CA THR A 55 13.96 -8.15 43.17
C THR A 55 13.89 -8.83 41.81
N ALA A 56 12.70 -9.34 41.48
CA ALA A 56 12.30 -9.67 40.13
C ALA A 56 12.33 -8.38 39.31
N ALA A 57 13.53 -8.03 38.82
CA ALA A 57 13.74 -6.96 37.88
C ALA A 57 12.94 -7.33 36.64
N ALA A 58 11.72 -6.77 36.56
CA ALA A 58 10.84 -6.97 35.43
C ALA A 58 11.60 -6.47 34.21
N SER A 59 12.18 -7.42 33.47
CA SER A 59 12.76 -7.16 32.16
C SER A 59 11.59 -6.70 31.31
N ARG A 60 11.40 -5.38 31.25
CA ARG A 60 10.65 -4.73 30.21
C ARG A 60 11.34 -5.18 28.93
N ALA A 61 10.79 -6.24 28.33
CA ALA A 61 11.08 -6.56 26.96
C ALA A 61 10.93 -5.24 26.23
N ARG A 62 12.05 -4.73 25.70
CA ARG A 62 11.94 -3.67 24.71
C ARG A 62 11.08 -4.28 23.63
N THR A 63 9.89 -3.72 23.47
CA THR A 63 9.20 -3.75 22.20
C THR A 63 10.14 -3.00 21.27
N ASP A 64 11.12 -3.72 20.71
CA ASP A 64 11.92 -3.22 19.61
C ASP A 64 10.88 -2.83 18.55
N ASP A 65 10.74 -1.53 18.37
CA ASP A 65 9.63 -0.93 17.65
C ASP A 65 9.78 -1.31 16.19
N ALA A 66 9.04 -2.34 15.79
CA ALA A 66 9.32 -3.15 14.61
C ALA A 66 8.93 -2.37 13.36
N SER A 67 9.83 -1.48 12.95
CA SER A 67 9.66 -0.58 11.83
C SER A 67 9.22 -1.35 10.59
N LEU A 68 8.08 -0.94 10.02
CA LEU A 68 7.58 -1.50 8.78
C LEU A 68 8.57 -1.18 7.65
N GLU A 69 8.99 -2.22 6.92
CA GLU A 69 9.94 -2.13 5.82
C GLU A 69 9.34 -2.77 4.55
N LEU A 70 9.62 -2.17 3.39
CA LEU A 70 9.43 -2.83 2.11
C LEU A 70 10.60 -3.77 1.80
N PRO A 71 10.38 -4.90 1.10
CA PRO A 71 11.48 -5.77 0.67
C PRO A 71 12.45 -5.01 -0.24
N VAL A 72 13.76 -5.19 0.00
CA VAL A 72 14.83 -4.54 -0.76
C VAL A 72 14.80 -5.03 -2.22
N PRO A 73 14.74 -4.13 -3.23
CA PRO A 73 14.85 -4.49 -4.64
C PRO A 73 16.14 -5.24 -4.95
N THR A 74 16.04 -6.27 -5.78
CA THR A 74 17.14 -7.22 -6.05
C THR A 74 17.83 -7.00 -7.40
N GLY A 75 17.38 -6.02 -8.18
CA GLY A 75 18.07 -5.56 -9.39
C GLY A 75 19.28 -4.66 -9.11
N SER A 76 20.10 -4.43 -10.14
CA SER A 76 21.40 -3.76 -10.02
C SER A 76 21.38 -2.23 -10.18
N GLN A 77 20.23 -1.64 -10.52
CA GLN A 77 20.07 -0.20 -10.68
C GLN A 77 19.51 0.46 -9.41
N PRO A 78 20.05 1.61 -8.96
CA PRO A 78 19.36 2.46 -7.99
C PRO A 78 17.99 2.87 -8.52
N VAL A 79 16.98 2.98 -7.65
CA VAL A 79 15.64 3.42 -8.05
C VAL A 79 15.45 4.90 -7.73
N GLY A 80 14.87 5.65 -8.67
CA GLY A 80 14.36 6.99 -8.46
C GLY A 80 12.84 7.01 -8.58
N THR A 81 12.19 7.95 -7.89
CA THR A 81 10.74 8.15 -8.00
C THR A 81 10.32 9.62 -8.10
N VAL A 82 9.25 9.88 -8.83
CA VAL A 82 8.51 11.16 -8.79
C VAL A 82 7.01 10.89 -8.80
N SER A 83 6.24 11.70 -8.06
CA SER A 83 4.79 11.78 -8.26
C SER A 83 4.45 12.87 -9.29
N LEU A 84 3.47 12.56 -10.14
CA LEU A 84 2.92 13.44 -11.15
C LEU A 84 1.43 13.64 -10.87
N HIS A 85 0.97 14.88 -10.97
CA HIS A 85 -0.45 15.21 -11.01
C HIS A 85 -0.86 15.44 -12.46
N LEU A 86 -1.84 14.68 -12.94
CA LEU A 86 -2.31 14.73 -14.31
C LEU A 86 -3.80 15.10 -14.30
N VAL A 87 -4.19 16.05 -15.15
CA VAL A 87 -5.57 16.55 -15.23
C VAL A 87 -6.05 16.43 -16.66
N ASP A 88 -6.96 15.49 -16.90
CA ASP A 88 -7.62 15.30 -18.18
C ASP A 88 -8.81 16.27 -18.29
N ARG A 89 -8.59 17.37 -19.02
CA ARG A 89 -9.63 18.38 -19.28
C ARG A 89 -10.61 17.98 -20.39
N GLY A 90 -10.41 16.83 -21.04
CA GLY A 90 -11.31 16.29 -22.06
C GLY A 90 -12.41 15.39 -21.51
N ARG A 91 -12.26 14.90 -20.26
CA ARG A 91 -13.24 14.05 -19.58
C ARG A 91 -13.67 14.68 -18.25
N PRO A 92 -14.98 14.78 -17.93
CA PRO A 92 -15.41 15.04 -16.55
C PRO A 92 -15.03 13.85 -15.65
N ASP A 93 -14.98 14.06 -14.34
CA ASP A 93 -14.80 12.94 -13.42
C ASP A 93 -16.06 12.03 -13.42
N PRO A 94 -15.92 10.70 -13.52
CA PRO A 94 -17.06 9.80 -13.58
C PRO A 94 -17.80 9.64 -12.23
N TRP A 95 -17.17 9.99 -11.10
CA TRP A 95 -17.70 9.80 -9.75
C TRP A 95 -18.23 11.10 -9.13
N VAL A 96 -17.68 12.25 -9.52
CA VAL A 96 -18.03 13.56 -8.97
C VAL A 96 -18.56 14.51 -10.07
N PRO A 97 -19.90 14.58 -10.30
CA PRO A 97 -20.49 15.32 -11.42
C PRO A 97 -20.18 16.83 -11.46
N THR A 98 -19.75 17.44 -10.36
CA THR A 98 -19.28 18.83 -10.30
C THR A 98 -17.89 19.01 -10.88
N GLU A 99 -17.04 17.98 -10.87
CA GLU A 99 -15.66 18.05 -11.35
C GLU A 99 -15.58 17.83 -12.87
N LYS A 100 -15.19 18.90 -13.59
CA LYS A 100 -15.25 18.97 -15.06
C LYS A 100 -13.96 18.49 -15.75
N ALA A 101 -13.03 17.94 -15.00
CA ALA A 101 -11.79 17.35 -15.48
C ALA A 101 -11.45 16.14 -14.61
N ARG A 102 -11.07 15.01 -15.21
CA ARG A 102 -10.67 13.79 -14.51
C ARG A 102 -9.23 13.94 -14.01
N GLU A 103 -9.05 13.97 -12.70
CA GLU A 103 -7.73 14.05 -12.07
C GLU A 103 -7.14 12.66 -11.81
N LEU A 104 -5.80 12.54 -11.92
CA LEU A 104 -5.04 11.33 -11.60
C LEU A 104 -3.75 11.69 -10.87
N MET A 105 -3.35 10.85 -9.93
CA MET A 105 -2.01 10.89 -9.31
C MET A 105 -1.20 9.68 -9.78
N VAL A 106 -0.04 9.91 -10.39
CA VAL A 106 0.80 8.85 -10.95
C VAL A 106 2.16 8.86 -10.27
N SER A 107 2.54 7.76 -9.65
CA SER A 107 3.93 7.55 -9.22
C SER A 107 4.71 6.93 -10.38
N LEU A 108 5.82 7.56 -10.76
CA LEU A 108 6.83 6.95 -11.61
C LEU A 108 7.93 6.34 -10.75
N TRP A 109 8.37 5.13 -11.09
CA TRP A 109 9.61 4.54 -10.61
C TRP A 109 10.50 4.21 -11.82
N TYR A 110 11.81 4.41 -11.70
CA TYR A 110 12.72 4.32 -12.84
C TYR A 110 14.19 4.10 -12.40
N PRO A 111 15.07 3.62 -13.29
CA PRO A 111 16.50 3.51 -12.99
C PRO A 111 17.09 4.91 -12.80
N ALA A 112 17.75 5.15 -11.68
CA ALA A 112 18.36 6.42 -11.33
C ALA A 112 19.90 6.37 -11.46
N ALA A 113 20.49 7.53 -11.68
CA ALA A 113 21.94 7.71 -11.56
C ALA A 113 22.35 7.49 -10.09
N LYS A 114 23.47 6.80 -9.85
CA LYS A 114 24.06 6.65 -8.51
C LYS A 114 24.28 8.03 -7.88
N GLY A 115 23.87 8.19 -6.63
CA GLY A 115 23.92 9.42 -5.85
C GLY A 115 23.18 9.26 -4.52
N GLY A 116 23.29 10.24 -3.65
CA GLY A 116 22.51 10.31 -2.40
C GLY A 116 21.19 11.06 -2.56
N GLY A 117 20.35 10.98 -1.54
CA GLY A 117 19.07 11.69 -1.44
C GLY A 117 18.15 11.01 -0.42
N ALA A 118 17.02 11.64 -0.10
CA ALA A 118 16.01 11.03 0.78
C ALA A 118 15.14 10.04 -0.02
N THR A 119 14.94 8.83 0.54
CA THR A 119 13.94 7.90 -0.01
C THR A 119 12.52 8.41 0.26
N ALA A 120 11.61 8.11 -0.67
CA ALA A 120 10.22 8.51 -0.52
C ALA A 120 9.57 7.82 0.70
N PRO A 121 8.67 8.51 1.42
CA PRO A 121 7.73 7.84 2.33
C PRO A 121 6.79 6.95 1.51
N TYR A 122 6.28 5.88 2.11
CA TYR A 122 5.41 4.92 1.43
C TYR A 122 4.06 5.54 0.99
N MET A 123 3.50 6.42 1.82
CA MET A 123 2.28 7.20 1.56
C MET A 123 2.22 8.39 2.54
N THR A 124 1.28 9.32 2.36
CA THR A 124 1.05 10.37 3.39
C THR A 124 0.36 9.79 4.62
N ASP A 125 0.43 10.49 5.76
CA ASP A 125 -0.32 10.12 6.97
C ASP A 125 -1.85 10.10 6.73
N ALA A 126 -2.37 11.04 5.95
CA ALA A 126 -3.79 11.06 5.59
C ALA A 126 -4.21 9.83 4.76
N GLU A 127 -3.35 9.40 3.82
CA GLU A 127 -3.54 8.17 3.03
C GLU A 127 -3.44 6.92 3.92
N ALA A 128 -2.45 6.87 4.83
CA ALA A 128 -2.28 5.79 5.80
C ALA A 128 -3.49 5.65 6.73
N LYS A 129 -3.97 6.77 7.29
CA LYS A 129 -5.16 6.82 8.14
C LYS A 129 -6.40 6.35 7.37
N ALA A 130 -6.62 6.84 6.15
CA ALA A 130 -7.74 6.41 5.32
C ALA A 130 -7.69 4.90 4.96
N LEU A 131 -6.49 4.37 4.73
CA LEU A 131 -6.28 2.93 4.49
C LEU A 131 -6.59 2.09 5.74
N LEU A 132 -6.10 2.48 6.91
CA LEU A 132 -6.34 1.79 8.17
C LEU A 132 -7.83 1.82 8.57
N GLU A 133 -8.47 2.99 8.45
CA GLU A 133 -9.93 3.17 8.59
C GLU A 133 -10.70 2.23 7.63
N GLY A 134 -10.34 2.23 6.35
CA GLY A 134 -11.02 1.46 5.30
C GLY A 134 -10.88 -0.05 5.43
N GLN A 135 -9.68 -0.52 5.78
CA GLN A 135 -9.37 -1.93 6.05
C GLN A 135 -9.79 -2.39 7.46
N LYS A 136 -10.35 -1.48 8.29
CA LYS A 136 -10.77 -1.73 9.68
C LYS A 136 -9.62 -2.22 10.59
N ILE A 137 -8.40 -1.81 10.28
CA ILE A 137 -7.19 -2.19 11.05
C ILE A 137 -7.09 -1.28 12.28
N THR A 138 -7.11 -1.89 13.46
CA THR A 138 -7.00 -1.20 14.75
C THR A 138 -5.67 -1.51 15.43
N GLY A 139 -5.23 -0.65 16.36
CA GLY A 139 -3.98 -0.82 17.11
C GLY A 139 -2.70 -0.47 16.36
N VAL A 140 -2.77 -0.09 15.08
CA VAL A 140 -1.65 0.43 14.28
C VAL A 140 -1.81 1.95 14.11
N PRO A 141 -0.82 2.78 14.50
CA PRO A 141 -0.84 4.22 14.22
C PRO A 141 -0.55 4.51 12.74
N SER A 142 -1.16 5.54 12.17
CA SER A 142 -0.96 5.92 10.75
C SER A 142 0.46 6.43 10.48
N GLU A 143 1.12 6.93 11.52
CA GLU A 143 2.52 7.34 11.53
C GLU A 143 3.50 6.17 11.30
N ALA A 144 3.15 4.94 11.70
CA ALA A 144 3.99 3.76 11.40
C ALA A 144 3.94 3.39 9.91
N VAL A 145 2.75 3.49 9.29
CA VAL A 145 2.54 3.18 7.87
C VAL A 145 3.06 4.29 6.96
N SER A 146 2.87 5.56 7.31
CA SER A 146 3.40 6.70 6.55
C SER A 146 4.89 6.97 6.81
N GLY A 147 5.39 6.60 7.99
CA GLY A 147 6.81 6.60 8.34
C GLY A 147 7.63 5.52 7.63
N THR A 148 6.98 4.46 7.13
CA THR A 148 7.58 3.41 6.29
C THR A 148 8.33 4.05 5.12
N ARG A 149 9.59 3.65 4.91
CA ARG A 149 10.42 4.14 3.80
C ARG A 149 10.42 3.15 2.64
N THR A 150 10.40 3.72 1.44
CA THR A 150 10.63 2.99 0.19
C THR A 150 12.13 2.94 -0.14
N HIS A 151 12.52 2.23 -1.19
CA HIS A 151 13.92 2.17 -1.63
C HIS A 151 14.24 3.18 -2.74
N ALA A 152 13.22 3.81 -3.34
CA ALA A 152 13.38 4.83 -4.36
C ALA A 152 13.71 6.22 -3.80
N VAL A 153 14.73 6.87 -4.36
CA VAL A 153 15.13 8.22 -4.01
C VAL A 153 14.23 9.25 -4.70
N SER A 154 13.64 10.14 -3.90
CA SER A 154 12.73 11.20 -4.36
C SER A 154 13.42 12.16 -5.33
N GLY A 155 12.88 12.34 -6.52
CA GLY A 155 13.39 13.30 -7.51
C GLY A 155 14.73 12.94 -8.16
N ALA A 156 15.27 11.74 -7.90
CA ALA A 156 16.59 11.34 -8.40
C ALA A 156 16.70 11.41 -9.93
N ARG A 157 17.89 11.76 -10.43
CA ARG A 157 18.13 11.96 -11.87
C ARG A 157 17.96 10.63 -12.64
N PRO A 158 17.04 10.53 -13.62
CA PRO A 158 16.86 9.31 -14.41
C PRO A 158 18.12 8.91 -15.18
N ALA A 159 18.38 7.61 -15.26
CA ALA A 159 19.51 6.99 -15.97
C ALA A 159 19.02 5.92 -16.97
N GLY A 160 19.86 5.61 -17.95
CA GLY A 160 19.54 4.75 -19.09
C GLY A 160 19.97 5.38 -20.41
N ARG A 161 19.80 4.64 -21.51
CA ARG A 161 19.98 5.19 -22.87
C ARG A 161 18.63 5.73 -23.38
N ARG A 162 18.68 6.61 -24.38
CA ARG A 162 17.48 7.17 -25.03
C ARG A 162 16.72 6.04 -25.74
N GLY A 163 15.41 5.93 -25.52
CA GLY A 163 14.56 4.94 -26.19
C GLY A 163 14.89 3.48 -25.89
N THR A 164 15.37 3.13 -24.68
CA THR A 164 15.75 1.74 -24.36
C THR A 164 15.04 1.12 -23.16
N LEU A 165 14.39 1.91 -22.31
CA LEU A 165 13.70 1.39 -21.12
C LEU A 165 12.27 0.98 -21.48
N PRO A 166 11.85 -0.28 -21.28
CA PRO A 166 10.43 -0.64 -21.40
C PRO A 166 9.59 0.07 -20.33
N LEU A 167 8.31 0.32 -20.63
CA LEU A 167 7.33 0.89 -19.70
C LEU A 167 6.41 -0.21 -19.16
N VAL A 168 6.14 -0.20 -17.85
CA VAL A 168 5.06 -0.98 -17.22
C VAL A 168 4.06 -0.04 -16.57
N VAL A 169 2.80 -0.10 -16.98
CA VAL A 169 1.69 0.57 -16.28
C VAL A 169 1.14 -0.36 -15.19
N LEU A 170 0.90 0.17 -14.00
CA LEU A 170 0.36 -0.57 -12.85
C LEU A 170 -0.95 0.05 -12.35
N SER A 171 -2.03 -0.74 -12.38
CA SER A 171 -3.30 -0.41 -11.71
C SER A 171 -3.37 -1.12 -10.35
N PRO A 172 -3.60 -0.42 -9.23
CA PRO A 172 -3.92 -1.05 -7.95
C PRO A 172 -5.29 -1.74 -8.01
N GLY A 173 -5.67 -2.46 -6.95
CA GLY A 173 -7.05 -2.95 -6.81
C GLY A 173 -8.06 -1.83 -6.59
N PHE A 174 -9.34 -2.18 -6.52
CA PHE A 174 -10.36 -1.24 -6.02
C PHE A 174 -10.12 -0.96 -4.52
N THR A 175 -10.47 0.24 -4.04
CA THR A 175 -10.13 0.82 -2.71
C THR A 175 -8.64 1.05 -2.40
N MET A 176 -7.72 0.37 -3.10
CA MET A 176 -6.28 0.45 -2.84
C MET A 176 -5.62 1.58 -3.64
N SER A 177 -4.62 2.24 -3.03
CA SER A 177 -3.78 3.22 -3.72
C SER A 177 -2.66 2.53 -4.52
N ARG A 178 -2.14 3.22 -5.55
CA ARG A 178 -0.93 2.92 -6.33
C ARG A 178 0.27 2.53 -5.49
N THR A 179 0.34 3.02 -4.25
CA THR A 179 1.38 2.72 -3.26
C THR A 179 1.39 1.23 -2.87
N SER A 180 0.25 0.53 -2.92
CA SER A 180 0.14 -0.92 -2.67
C SER A 180 0.97 -1.80 -3.61
N LEU A 181 1.43 -1.24 -4.74
CA LEU A 181 2.27 -1.92 -5.72
C LEU A 181 3.74 -1.45 -5.69
N THR A 182 4.15 -0.64 -4.70
CA THR A 182 5.49 -0.03 -4.64
C THR A 182 6.62 -1.06 -4.73
N ALA A 183 6.57 -2.16 -3.97
CA ALA A 183 7.64 -3.16 -4.01
C ALA A 183 7.83 -3.80 -5.40
N LEU A 184 6.74 -4.07 -6.13
CA LEU A 184 6.80 -4.54 -7.52
C LEU A 184 7.37 -3.47 -8.45
N ALA A 185 6.97 -2.22 -8.25
CA ALA A 185 7.46 -1.10 -9.06
C ALA A 185 8.95 -0.81 -8.85
N GLU A 186 9.45 -0.90 -7.62
CA GLU A 186 10.86 -0.73 -7.29
C GLU A 186 11.71 -1.92 -7.75
N GLU A 187 11.21 -3.16 -7.60
CA GLU A 187 11.85 -4.36 -8.14
C GLU A 187 12.00 -4.27 -9.67
N LEU A 188 10.93 -3.93 -10.40
CA LEU A 188 10.98 -3.71 -11.85
C LEU A 188 11.92 -2.54 -12.22
N ALA A 189 11.86 -1.41 -11.51
CA ALA A 189 12.73 -0.27 -11.79
C ALA A 189 14.21 -0.59 -11.56
N SER A 190 14.55 -1.34 -10.51
CA SER A 190 15.92 -1.81 -10.23
C SER A 190 16.47 -2.74 -11.33
N ARG A 191 15.59 -3.35 -12.14
CA ARG A 191 15.90 -4.22 -13.28
C ARG A 191 15.91 -3.49 -14.64
N GLY A 192 15.70 -2.17 -14.68
CA GLY A 192 15.80 -1.39 -15.92
C GLY A 192 14.47 -1.00 -16.59
N TYR A 193 13.34 -1.13 -15.90
CA TYR A 193 12.03 -0.72 -16.40
C TYR A 193 11.68 0.71 -15.93
N VAL A 194 10.94 1.47 -16.73
CA VAL A 194 10.15 2.59 -16.18
C VAL A 194 8.79 2.02 -15.77
N VAL A 195 8.30 2.40 -14.60
CA VAL A 195 7.02 1.92 -14.06
C VAL A 195 6.15 3.11 -13.73
N ALA A 196 4.86 3.06 -14.10
CA ALA A 196 3.87 4.10 -13.84
C ALA A 196 2.67 3.51 -13.09
N GLY A 197 2.62 3.71 -11.77
CA GLY A 197 1.48 3.31 -10.93
C GLY A 197 0.45 4.43 -10.83
N ILE A 198 -0.82 4.12 -11.09
CA ILE A 198 -1.91 5.10 -11.21
C ILE A 198 -2.84 5.04 -10.00
N ASP A 199 -3.04 6.16 -9.31
CA ASP A 199 -4.23 6.37 -8.47
C ASP A 199 -5.36 6.91 -9.33
N HIS A 200 -6.38 6.07 -9.48
CA HIS A 200 -7.66 6.44 -10.04
C HIS A 200 -8.44 7.17 -8.93
N VAL A 201 -8.55 8.49 -9.07
CA VAL A 201 -9.09 9.36 -8.01
C VAL A 201 -10.55 8.98 -7.71
N HIS A 202 -10.95 9.07 -6.44
CA HIS A 202 -12.24 8.60 -5.91
C HIS A 202 -12.51 7.09 -5.92
N GLU A 203 -11.52 6.26 -6.28
CA GLU A 203 -11.61 4.78 -6.23
C GLU A 203 -10.69 4.15 -5.17
N SER A 204 -9.81 4.93 -4.56
CA SER A 204 -9.02 4.58 -3.37
C SER A 204 -9.73 5.05 -2.09
N TYR A 205 -9.42 4.44 -0.93
CA TYR A 205 -9.91 4.94 0.37
C TYR A 205 -9.53 6.42 0.62
N GLY A 206 -8.38 6.84 0.09
CA GLY A 206 -7.85 8.19 0.16
C GLY A 206 -6.68 8.38 -0.81
N THR A 207 -6.67 9.50 -1.53
CA THR A 207 -5.52 9.96 -2.34
C THR A 207 -5.27 11.44 -2.08
N THR A 208 -4.02 11.81 -1.78
CA THR A 208 -3.60 13.20 -1.63
C THR A 208 -3.34 13.86 -2.98
N LEU A 209 -3.97 15.01 -3.21
CA LEU A 209 -3.84 15.85 -4.41
C LEU A 209 -3.05 17.13 -4.09
N PRO A 210 -2.46 17.81 -5.10
CA PRO A 210 -1.79 19.09 -4.88
C PRO A 210 -2.69 20.15 -4.25
N GLY A 211 -2.07 21.03 -3.45
CA GLY A 211 -2.77 22.00 -2.61
C GLY A 211 -3.35 21.42 -1.32
N GLY A 212 -3.03 20.16 -0.96
CA GLY A 212 -3.52 19.52 0.27
C GLY A 212 -4.95 19.00 0.19
N ARG A 213 -5.57 19.00 -1.01
CA ARG A 213 -6.87 18.35 -1.22
C ARG A 213 -6.75 16.85 -0.99
N PHE A 214 -7.81 16.24 -0.45
CA PHE A 214 -7.85 14.81 -0.15
C PHE A 214 -9.11 14.19 -0.72
N ALA A 215 -8.95 13.31 -1.72
CA ALA A 215 -10.05 12.62 -2.36
C ALA A 215 -10.34 11.30 -1.64
N ARG A 216 -11.52 11.17 -1.04
CA ARG A 216 -12.05 9.90 -0.48
C ARG A 216 -12.73 9.07 -1.58
N CYS A 217 -12.93 7.78 -1.31
CA CYS A 217 -13.65 6.87 -2.20
C CYS A 217 -15.13 7.28 -2.40
N VAL A 218 -15.46 7.88 -3.53
CA VAL A 218 -16.86 8.13 -3.92
C VAL A 218 -17.42 6.90 -4.63
N ALA A 219 -16.61 6.25 -5.45
CA ALA A 219 -16.97 5.03 -6.17
C ALA A 219 -17.44 3.90 -5.24
N CYS A 220 -16.91 3.82 -4.01
CA CYS A 220 -17.29 2.80 -3.04
C CYS A 220 -18.80 2.78 -2.77
N LYS A 221 -19.45 3.96 -2.66
CA LYS A 221 -20.90 4.06 -2.43
C LYS A 221 -21.72 3.59 -3.63
N GLU A 222 -21.20 3.78 -4.85
CA GLU A 222 -21.84 3.27 -6.06
C GLU A 222 -21.69 1.75 -6.16
N LEU A 223 -20.52 1.19 -5.87
CA LEU A 223 -20.29 -0.26 -5.91
C LEU A 223 -20.97 -1.00 -4.74
N GLU A 224 -21.21 -0.35 -3.61
CA GLU A 224 -22.06 -0.86 -2.52
C GLU A 224 -23.54 -0.94 -2.91
N ALA A 225 -24.01 -0.04 -3.80
CA ALA A 225 -25.40 0.02 -4.25
C ALA A 225 -25.68 -0.83 -5.51
N ASP A 226 -24.78 -0.82 -6.49
CA ASP A 226 -24.80 -1.68 -7.68
C ASP A 226 -23.37 -2.15 -8.02
N PRO A 227 -22.94 -3.33 -7.53
CA PRO A 227 -21.62 -3.87 -7.82
C PRO A 227 -21.36 -4.11 -9.31
N MET A 228 -22.39 -4.42 -10.11
CA MET A 228 -22.24 -4.80 -11.51
C MET A 228 -22.07 -3.58 -12.41
N THR A 229 -22.97 -2.58 -12.28
CA THR A 229 -22.84 -1.31 -13.01
C THR A 229 -21.63 -0.53 -12.52
N GLY A 230 -21.40 -0.51 -11.20
CA GLY A 230 -20.23 0.13 -10.59
C GLY A 230 -18.92 -0.49 -11.06
N GLY A 231 -18.77 -1.82 -11.01
CA GLY A 231 -17.59 -2.52 -11.51
C GLY A 231 -17.33 -2.27 -13.00
N ALA A 232 -18.38 -2.32 -13.83
CA ALA A 232 -18.26 -2.00 -15.25
C ALA A 232 -17.90 -0.52 -15.51
N LYS A 233 -18.32 0.41 -14.63
CA LYS A 233 -17.95 1.83 -14.66
C LYS A 233 -16.49 2.04 -14.26
N VAL A 234 -15.99 1.33 -13.23
CA VAL A 234 -14.56 1.30 -12.87
C VAL A 234 -13.71 0.86 -14.07
N VAL A 235 -14.00 -0.30 -14.68
CA VAL A 235 -13.20 -0.83 -15.80
C VAL A 235 -13.11 0.17 -16.96
N ARG A 236 -14.24 0.78 -17.36
CA ARG A 236 -14.26 1.80 -18.43
C ARG A 236 -13.50 3.08 -18.05
N GLY A 237 -13.63 3.55 -16.80
CA GLY A 237 -12.91 4.70 -16.29
C GLY A 237 -11.40 4.48 -16.31
N ARG A 238 -10.95 3.34 -15.78
CA ARG A 238 -9.54 2.95 -15.72
C ARG A 238 -8.92 2.74 -17.09
N GLN A 239 -9.65 2.17 -18.05
CA GLN A 239 -9.19 2.06 -19.44
C GLN A 239 -8.86 3.45 -20.03
N ALA A 240 -9.77 4.41 -19.89
CA ALA A 240 -9.56 5.78 -20.38
C ALA A 240 -8.43 6.51 -19.63
N ASP A 241 -8.31 6.28 -18.31
CA ASP A 241 -7.21 6.82 -17.50
C ASP A 241 -5.85 6.27 -17.92
N VAL A 242 -5.74 4.96 -18.19
CA VAL A 242 -4.50 4.33 -18.70
C VAL A 242 -4.11 4.91 -20.05
N SER A 243 -5.05 5.04 -21.00
CA SER A 243 -4.80 5.68 -22.29
C SER A 243 -4.28 7.12 -22.12
N PHE A 244 -4.92 7.92 -21.26
CA PHE A 244 -4.48 9.28 -20.97
C PHE A 244 -3.08 9.32 -20.33
N VAL A 245 -2.76 8.41 -19.39
CA VAL A 245 -1.41 8.31 -18.81
C VAL A 245 -0.36 7.95 -19.86
N LEU A 246 -0.67 7.05 -20.80
CA LEU A 246 0.20 6.74 -21.93
C LEU A 246 0.40 7.96 -22.84
N ASP A 247 -0.65 8.70 -23.19
CA ASP A 247 -0.55 9.97 -23.94
C ASP A 247 0.28 11.03 -23.19
N ARG A 248 0.23 11.05 -21.86
CA ARG A 248 1.05 11.96 -21.04
C ARG A 248 2.50 11.54 -20.89
N LEU A 249 2.84 10.26 -21.06
CA LEU A 249 4.22 9.75 -20.95
C LEU A 249 4.91 9.53 -22.31
N LEU A 250 4.17 9.19 -23.37
CA LEU A 250 4.70 8.79 -24.68
C LEU A 250 4.34 9.76 -25.81
N GLY A 251 3.33 10.62 -25.63
CA GLY A 251 2.88 11.58 -26.63
C GLY A 251 3.90 12.70 -26.93
N ARG A 252 3.60 13.52 -27.95
CA ARG A 252 4.50 14.56 -28.52
C ARG A 252 5.13 15.52 -27.49
N HIS A 253 4.43 15.78 -26.39
CA HIS A 253 4.86 16.69 -25.31
C HIS A 253 4.67 15.98 -23.96
N PRO A 254 5.58 15.08 -23.56
CA PRO A 254 5.42 14.25 -22.37
C PRO A 254 5.66 15.08 -21.10
N VAL A 255 4.93 14.77 -20.02
CA VAL A 255 5.01 15.52 -18.74
C VAL A 255 6.36 15.35 -18.03
N TRP A 256 7.01 14.21 -18.23
CA TRP A 256 8.19 13.82 -17.45
C TRP A 256 9.47 13.96 -18.27
N LYS A 257 10.46 14.70 -17.75
CA LYS A 257 11.76 14.93 -18.40
C LYS A 257 12.52 13.63 -18.73
N GLY A 258 12.24 12.53 -18.01
CA GLY A 258 12.81 11.20 -18.27
C GLY A 258 12.17 10.44 -19.43
N ALA A 259 11.01 10.86 -19.96
CA ALA A 259 10.24 10.11 -20.96
C ALA A 259 11.03 9.72 -22.22
N ARG A 260 12.03 10.54 -22.61
CA ARG A 260 12.98 10.24 -23.71
C ARG A 260 13.78 8.94 -23.54
N LEU A 261 13.82 8.36 -22.34
CA LEU A 261 14.46 7.07 -22.05
C LEU A 261 13.55 5.88 -22.35
N ILE A 262 12.22 6.10 -22.37
CA ILE A 262 11.22 5.06 -22.61
C ILE A 262 11.26 4.65 -24.09
N ASP A 263 11.18 3.34 -24.33
CA ASP A 263 10.92 2.74 -25.63
C ASP A 263 9.40 2.59 -25.84
N PRO A 264 8.77 3.39 -26.72
CA PRO A 264 7.32 3.34 -26.93
C PRO A 264 6.84 2.05 -27.62
N SER A 265 7.76 1.22 -28.15
CA SER A 265 7.41 -0.10 -28.72
C SER A 265 7.29 -1.21 -27.66
N ARG A 266 7.74 -0.95 -26.42
CA ARG A 266 7.77 -1.93 -25.33
C ARG A 266 7.02 -1.41 -24.10
N VAL A 267 5.70 -1.42 -24.22
CA VAL A 267 4.75 -1.10 -23.14
C VAL A 267 4.06 -2.38 -22.68
N GLY A 268 4.11 -2.66 -21.39
CA GLY A 268 3.28 -3.66 -20.71
C GLY A 268 2.33 -3.00 -19.70
N MET A 269 1.30 -3.74 -19.29
CA MET A 269 0.44 -3.35 -18.18
C MET A 269 0.21 -4.56 -17.26
N ALA A 270 0.14 -4.32 -15.97
CA ALA A 270 -0.32 -5.28 -14.97
C ALA A 270 -1.23 -4.60 -13.94
N GLY A 271 -1.94 -5.39 -13.15
CA GLY A 271 -2.75 -4.91 -12.04
C GLY A 271 -2.96 -5.99 -10.99
N HIS A 272 -3.70 -5.66 -9.95
CA HIS A 272 -4.04 -6.56 -8.85
C HIS A 272 -5.54 -6.47 -8.57
N SER A 273 -6.22 -7.62 -8.43
CA SER A 273 -7.68 -7.73 -8.33
C SER A 273 -8.40 -7.14 -9.57
#